data_AF-A0A430C8X3-F1
#
_entry.id   AF-A0A430C8X3-F1
#
_cell.length_a   1.000
_cell.length_b   1.000
_cell.length_c   1.000
_cell.angle_alpha   90.00
_cell.angle_beta   90.00
_cell.angle_gamma   90.00
#
_symmetry.space_group_name_H-M   'P 1'
#
loop_
_entity.id
_entity.type
_entity.pdbx_description
1 polymer ?
#
loop_
_entity_poly.entity_id
_entity_poly.type
_entity_poly.pdbx_seq_one_letter_code
_entity_poly.pdbx_strand_id
1 'polypeptide(L)'
;MPEDLQPEQPSRLSAQTCSLSCSYRLHFLRSWSFAWTVGLTGTQRLYDGRRTNARIRAAKAVAEADRLDYERVVRAAFRDVEDALVNINTERNRRTSLAASASDSERALARASQLYRGGLVGYLNVLVAQQAVYRAQDSLAQSDLAQIQSTIALFKTLGGGAPNCAEKCSNSDGTVE
;
A
#
# COMPACT_ATOMS: atom_id res chain seq x y z
N MET A 1 -4.55 3.74 -38.66
CA MET A 1 -4.78 4.14 -40.06
C MET A 1 -5.26 5.57 -40.08
N PRO A 2 -4.80 6.46 -40.97
CA PRO A 2 -3.99 6.25 -42.19
C PRO A 2 -2.50 6.57 -41.94
N GLU A 3 -1.52 6.12 -42.74
CA GLU A 3 -1.33 6.23 -44.20
C GLU A 3 -0.93 7.67 -44.62
N ASP A 4 0.03 7.74 -45.54
CA ASP A 4 0.52 8.91 -46.29
C ASP A 4 1.51 9.86 -45.59
N LEU A 5 2.52 10.44 -46.26
CA LEU A 5 3.14 10.26 -47.57
C LEU A 5 4.31 11.25 -47.55
N GLN A 6 5.43 10.86 -48.17
CA GLN A 6 6.56 11.72 -48.58
C GLN A 6 6.06 13.04 -49.23
N PRO A 7 6.85 14.15 -49.30
CA PRO A 7 8.16 14.14 -49.98
C PRO A 7 9.12 15.26 -49.48
N GLU A 8 10.28 15.62 -50.03
CA GLU A 8 10.89 15.52 -51.36
C GLU A 8 12.41 15.70 -51.21
N GLN A 9 13.10 15.23 -52.24
CA GLN A 9 14.54 15.28 -52.44
C GLN A 9 15.14 16.70 -52.50
N PRO A 10 16.43 16.86 -52.17
CA PRO A 10 17.15 18.12 -52.29
C PRO A 10 17.50 18.37 -53.76
N SER A 11 17.05 19.49 -54.33
CA SER A 11 17.65 19.95 -55.58
C SER A 11 17.67 21.46 -55.75
N ARG A 12 18.86 21.89 -56.23
CA ARG A 12 19.15 23.10 -57.00
C ARG A 12 19.39 24.37 -56.20
N LEU A 13 20.67 24.67 -56.02
CA LEU A 13 21.38 25.86 -56.53
C LEU A 13 22.85 25.70 -56.09
N SER A 14 23.74 25.15 -56.92
CA SER A 14 24.46 25.90 -57.96
C SER A 14 24.77 27.32 -57.51
N ALA A 15 25.92 27.53 -56.87
CA ALA A 15 26.76 28.68 -57.16
C ALA A 15 28.13 28.52 -56.50
N GLN A 16 29.14 28.80 -57.31
CA GLN A 16 30.46 29.28 -56.93
C GLN A 16 31.32 28.40 -56.02
N THR A 17 32.11 27.56 -56.70
CA THR A 17 33.57 27.56 -56.58
C THR A 17 34.15 28.72 -55.76
N CYS A 18 34.87 28.39 -54.70
CA CYS A 18 36.15 29.04 -54.46
C CYS A 18 37.15 27.97 -54.02
N SER A 19 37.83 27.42 -55.01
CA SER A 19 39.13 26.79 -54.86
C SER A 19 40.11 27.85 -54.38
N LEU A 20 40.51 27.82 -53.11
CA LEU A 20 41.84 28.27 -52.69
C LEU A 20 42.10 27.74 -51.30
N SER A 21 43.13 26.90 -51.24
CA SER A 21 44.01 26.71 -50.10
C SER A 21 43.91 27.83 -49.06
N CYS A 22 43.32 27.50 -47.91
CA CYS A 22 43.71 28.11 -46.65
C CYS A 22 43.75 26.99 -45.62
N SER A 23 44.77 26.16 -45.76
CA SER A 23 45.41 25.50 -44.63
C SER A 23 45.65 26.51 -43.52
N TYR A 24 45.80 26.03 -42.30
CA TYR A 24 46.16 26.75 -41.07
C TYR A 24 45.08 27.69 -40.45
N ARG A 25 44.48 27.16 -39.37
CA ARG A 25 44.47 27.84 -38.04
C ARG A 25 43.32 28.80 -37.75
N LEU A 26 42.07 28.30 -37.78
CA LEU A 26 40.92 28.91 -37.09
C LEU A 26 40.47 28.16 -35.82
N HIS A 27 41.23 27.16 -35.37
CA HIS A 27 40.95 26.47 -34.11
C HIS A 27 41.13 27.36 -32.86
N PHE A 28 41.99 28.38 -32.93
CA PHE A 28 42.25 29.29 -31.82
C PHE A 28 41.08 30.25 -31.57
N LEU A 29 40.47 30.79 -32.63
CA LEU A 29 39.31 31.67 -32.51
C LEU A 29 38.05 30.91 -32.06
N ARG A 30 37.89 29.64 -32.47
CA ARG A 30 36.80 28.77 -31.94
C ARG A 30 37.02 28.40 -30.47
N SER A 31 38.27 28.16 -30.06
CA SER A 31 38.63 27.91 -28.67
C SER A 31 38.43 29.15 -27.77
N TRP A 32 38.80 30.35 -28.26
CA TRP A 32 38.62 31.60 -27.52
C TRP A 32 37.13 31.97 -27.36
N SER A 33 36.33 31.84 -28.43
CA SER A 33 34.89 32.14 -28.38
C SER A 33 34.13 31.14 -27.50
N PHE A 34 34.55 29.87 -27.46
CA PHE A 34 34.00 28.87 -26.54
C PHE A 34 34.34 29.17 -25.08
N ALA A 35 35.56 29.58 -24.77
CA ALA A 35 35.97 29.94 -23.40
C ALA A 35 35.15 31.13 -22.86
N TRP A 36 34.85 32.12 -23.71
CA TRP A 36 34.07 33.30 -23.31
C TRP A 36 32.57 32.99 -23.16
N THR A 37 32.01 32.12 -24.00
CA THR A 37 30.61 31.67 -23.87
C THR A 37 30.38 30.71 -22.71
N VAL A 38 31.35 29.83 -22.40
CA VAL A 38 31.34 28.99 -21.19
C VAL A 38 31.45 29.85 -19.93
N GLY A 39 32.25 30.92 -19.95
CA GLY A 39 32.34 31.88 -18.85
C GLY A 39 31.03 32.64 -18.58
N LEU A 40 30.27 32.96 -19.64
CA LEU A 40 28.98 33.65 -19.53
C LEU A 40 27.80 32.73 -19.16
N THR A 41 27.85 31.45 -19.54
CA THR A 41 26.82 30.45 -19.19
C THR A 41 27.06 29.77 -17.84
N GLY A 42 28.26 29.96 -17.26
CA GLY A 42 28.58 29.63 -15.87
C GLY A 42 27.85 30.54 -14.87
N THR A 43 26.52 30.50 -14.88
CA THR A 43 25.64 31.18 -13.90
C THR A 43 25.68 30.44 -12.56
N GLN A 44 26.87 30.31 -11.99
CA GLN A 44 27.00 30.11 -10.55
C GLN A 44 26.29 31.30 -9.92
N ARG A 45 25.15 31.04 -9.26
CA ARG A 45 24.33 32.10 -8.68
C ARG A 45 25.06 32.67 -7.47
N LEU A 46 25.90 33.67 -7.71
CA LEU A 46 26.77 34.28 -6.70
C LEU A 46 25.97 34.95 -5.57
N TYR A 47 24.74 35.41 -5.85
CA TYR A 47 23.88 36.02 -4.85
C TYR A 47 22.40 35.67 -5.09
N ASP A 48 21.88 34.74 -4.29
CA ASP A 48 20.56 34.14 -4.49
C ASP A 48 19.57 34.41 -3.35
N GLY A 49 19.84 35.42 -2.50
CA GLY A 49 18.94 35.86 -1.43
C GLY A 49 18.52 34.72 -0.48
N ARG A 50 19.43 33.77 -0.16
CA ARG A 50 19.17 32.54 0.61
C ARG A 50 18.14 31.58 0.01
N ARG A 51 17.62 31.79 -1.21
CA ARG A 51 16.62 30.94 -1.85
C ARG A 51 17.11 29.50 -2.04
N THR A 52 18.38 29.33 -2.43
CA THR A 52 18.99 28.00 -2.58
C THR A 52 19.14 27.29 -1.23
N ASN A 53 19.52 28.02 -0.17
CA ASN A 53 19.52 27.48 1.20
C ASN A 53 18.11 27.12 1.69
N ALA A 54 17.09 27.91 1.33
CA ALA A 54 15.70 27.58 1.63
C ALA A 54 15.24 26.31 0.91
N ARG A 55 15.60 26.12 -0.37
CA ARG A 55 15.33 24.89 -1.13
C ARG A 55 16.03 23.67 -0.54
N ILE A 56 17.29 23.79 -0.16
CA ILE A 56 18.03 22.71 0.51
C ILE A 56 17.37 22.36 1.85
N ARG A 57 16.96 23.36 2.64
CA ARG A 57 16.23 23.11 3.90
C ARG A 57 14.89 22.43 3.66
N ALA A 58 14.13 22.85 2.65
CA ALA A 58 12.87 22.21 2.28
C ALA A 58 13.10 20.75 1.85
N ALA A 59 14.10 20.49 0.99
CA ALA A 59 14.44 19.14 0.56
C ALA A 59 14.89 18.24 1.73
N LYS A 60 15.70 18.78 2.66
CA LYS A 60 16.08 18.07 3.89
C LYS A 60 14.89 17.77 4.80
N ALA A 61 13.96 18.72 4.93
CA ALA A 61 12.75 18.52 5.72
C ALA A 61 11.85 17.43 5.11
N VAL A 62 11.72 17.38 3.78
CA VAL A 62 11.01 16.30 3.08
C VAL A 62 11.70 14.94 3.31
N ALA A 63 13.02 14.88 3.16
CA ALA A 63 13.76 13.64 3.40
C ALA A 63 13.62 13.12 4.84
N GLU A 64 13.61 14.01 5.84
CA GLU A 64 13.35 13.61 7.22
C GLU A 64 11.89 13.18 7.43
N ALA A 65 10.93 13.84 6.78
CA ALA A 65 9.54 13.43 6.82
C ALA A 65 9.34 12.02 6.23
N ASP A 66 9.97 11.72 5.08
CA ASP A 66 9.91 10.41 4.43
C ASP A 66 10.53 9.32 5.30
N ARG A 67 11.64 9.64 6.00
CA ARG A 67 12.27 8.73 6.97
C ARG A 67 11.34 8.43 8.14
N LEU A 68 10.71 9.45 8.72
CA LEU A 68 9.76 9.28 9.82
C LEU A 68 8.51 8.52 9.38
N ASP A 69 8.04 8.73 8.16
CA ASP A 69 6.90 8.01 7.62
C ASP A 69 7.23 6.52 7.41
N TYR A 70 8.41 6.21 6.90
CA TYR A 70 8.90 4.83 6.83
C TYR A 70 8.93 4.16 8.21
N GLU A 71 9.52 4.82 9.21
CA GLU A 71 9.56 4.30 10.58
C GLU A 71 8.15 4.08 11.15
N ARG A 72 7.21 4.97 10.85
CA ARG A 72 5.81 4.85 11.24
C ARG A 72 5.14 3.65 10.59
N VAL A 73 5.28 3.48 9.28
CA VAL A 73 4.66 2.39 8.51
C VAL A 73 5.18 1.04 9.00
N VAL A 74 6.49 0.91 9.22
CA VAL A 74 7.08 -0.33 9.74
C VAL A 74 6.55 -0.65 11.14
N ARG A 75 6.52 0.35 12.04
CA ARG A 75 5.95 0.16 13.39
C ARG A 75 4.45 -0.13 13.39
N ALA A 76 3.70 0.38 12.42
CA ALA A 76 2.30 0.06 12.25
C ALA A 76 2.12 -1.40 11.81
N ALA A 77 2.90 -1.85 10.82
CA ALA A 77 2.86 -3.24 10.36
C ALA A 77 3.17 -4.24 11.49
N PHE A 78 4.15 -3.96 12.36
CA PHE A 78 4.41 -4.81 13.53
C PHE A 78 3.23 -4.87 14.50
N ARG A 79 2.62 -3.71 14.81
CA ARG A 79 1.43 -3.66 15.67
C ARG A 79 0.26 -4.44 15.08
N ASP A 80 0.01 -4.30 13.78
CA ASP A 80 -1.09 -5.01 13.10
C ASP A 80 -0.92 -6.54 13.21
N VAL A 81 0.32 -7.05 13.11
CA VAL A 81 0.62 -8.48 13.28
C VAL A 81 0.47 -8.91 14.74
N GLU A 82 0.97 -8.11 15.69
CA GLU A 82 0.80 -8.37 17.13
C GLU A 82 -0.69 -8.42 17.51
N ASP A 83 -1.48 -7.46 17.05
CA ASP A 83 -2.92 -7.38 17.28
C ASP A 83 -3.65 -8.60 16.68
N ALA A 84 -3.28 -9.01 15.46
CA ALA A 84 -3.86 -10.20 14.83
C ALA A 84 -3.57 -11.48 15.63
N LEU A 85 -2.34 -11.65 16.13
CA LEU A 85 -1.93 -12.81 16.92
C LEU A 85 -2.61 -12.83 18.30
N VAL A 86 -2.69 -11.69 18.97
CA VAL A 86 -3.40 -11.54 20.24
C VAL A 86 -4.88 -11.89 20.04
N ASN A 87 -5.51 -11.36 18.99
CA ASN A 87 -6.92 -11.59 18.70
C ASN A 87 -7.23 -13.08 18.46
N ILE A 88 -6.37 -13.80 17.72
CA ILE A 88 -6.51 -15.26 17.52
C ILE A 88 -6.45 -16.00 18.87
N ASN A 89 -5.51 -15.63 19.73
CA ASN A 89 -5.36 -16.29 21.03
C ASN A 89 -6.53 -15.98 21.98
N THR A 90 -7.00 -14.72 22.00
CA THR A 90 -8.17 -14.33 22.81
C THR A 90 -9.44 -14.99 22.32
N GLU A 91 -9.68 -15.06 21.00
CA GLU A 91 -10.85 -15.74 20.44
C GLU A 91 -10.82 -17.25 20.71
N ARG A 92 -9.64 -17.89 20.66
CA ARG A 92 -9.51 -19.30 21.03
C ARG A 92 -9.94 -19.55 22.48
N ASN A 93 -9.51 -18.70 23.42
CA ASN A 93 -9.90 -18.80 24.83
C ASN A 93 -11.38 -18.47 25.06
N ARG A 94 -11.92 -17.49 24.33
CA ARG A 94 -13.34 -17.13 24.37
C ARG A 94 -14.20 -18.30 23.89
N ARG A 95 -13.82 -18.94 22.79
CA ARG A 95 -14.50 -20.11 22.23
C ARG A 95 -14.57 -21.28 23.20
N THR A 96 -13.48 -21.60 23.90
CA THR A 96 -13.47 -22.70 24.88
C THR A 96 -14.41 -22.41 26.06
N SER A 97 -14.43 -21.17 26.56
CA SER A 97 -15.37 -20.75 27.60
C SER A 97 -16.83 -20.81 27.14
N LEU A 98 -17.11 -20.39 25.89
CA LEU A 98 -18.47 -20.45 25.33
C LEU A 98 -18.94 -21.89 25.10
N ALA A 99 -18.04 -22.77 24.65
CA ALA A 99 -18.34 -24.20 24.51
C ALA A 99 -18.69 -24.84 25.87
N ALA A 100 -17.97 -24.49 26.94
CA ALA A 100 -18.31 -24.92 28.29
C ALA A 100 -19.70 -24.41 28.73
N SER A 101 -19.98 -23.12 28.49
CA SER A 101 -21.29 -22.51 28.80
C SER A 101 -22.45 -23.14 28.02
N ALA A 102 -22.23 -23.55 26.77
CA ALA A 102 -23.22 -24.26 25.96
C ALA A 102 -23.50 -25.65 26.57
N SER A 103 -22.46 -26.39 26.94
CA SER A 103 -22.62 -27.69 27.61
C SER A 103 -23.38 -27.58 28.94
N ASP A 104 -23.09 -26.56 29.74
CA ASP A 104 -23.81 -26.33 31.01
C ASP A 104 -25.28 -25.94 30.78
N SER A 105 -25.57 -25.22 29.71
CA SER A 105 -26.96 -24.89 29.32
C SER A 105 -27.73 -26.13 28.88
N GLU A 106 -27.09 -27.05 28.16
CA GLU A 106 -27.70 -28.34 27.78
C GLU A 106 -27.99 -29.20 29.01
N ARG A 107 -27.08 -29.23 30.00
CA ARG A 107 -27.31 -29.90 31.29
C ARG A 107 -28.48 -29.26 32.06
N ALA A 108 -28.61 -27.93 32.01
CA ALA A 108 -29.74 -27.22 32.62
C ALA A 108 -31.06 -27.60 31.94
N LEU A 109 -31.09 -27.68 30.61
CA LEU A 109 -32.25 -28.15 29.86
C LEU A 109 -32.63 -29.59 30.20
N ALA A 110 -31.64 -30.49 30.31
CA ALA A 110 -31.88 -31.87 30.71
C ALA A 110 -32.53 -31.95 32.11
N ARG A 111 -32.04 -31.15 33.08
CA ARG A 111 -32.62 -31.05 34.42
C ARG A 111 -34.04 -30.48 34.40
N ALA A 112 -34.28 -29.39 33.68
CA ALA A 112 -35.61 -28.80 33.54
C ALA A 112 -36.61 -29.79 32.94
N SER A 113 -36.17 -30.58 31.94
CA SER A 113 -36.97 -31.61 31.29
C SER A 113 -37.29 -32.80 32.21
N GLN A 114 -36.40 -33.14 33.15
CA GLN A 114 -36.66 -34.15 34.18
C GLN A 114 -37.66 -33.64 35.21
N LEU A 115 -37.51 -32.40 35.68
CA LEU A 115 -38.44 -31.78 36.63
C LEU A 115 -39.85 -31.62 36.04
N TYR A 116 -39.96 -31.28 34.76
CA TYR A 116 -41.24 -31.19 34.06
C TYR A 116 -41.92 -32.56 33.97
N ARG A 117 -41.17 -33.61 33.62
CA ARG A 117 -41.68 -34.99 33.61
C ARG A 117 -42.12 -35.46 35.00
N GLY A 118 -41.47 -34.99 36.06
CA GLY A 118 -41.88 -35.24 37.44
C GLY A 118 -43.04 -34.36 37.93
N GLY A 119 -43.53 -33.42 37.13
CA GLY A 119 -44.59 -32.49 37.51
C GLY A 119 -44.16 -31.40 38.53
N LEU A 120 -42.87 -31.27 38.83
CA LEU A 120 -42.35 -30.30 39.81
C LEU A 120 -42.29 -28.87 39.24
N VAL A 121 -42.28 -28.72 37.92
CA VAL A 121 -42.19 -27.42 37.24
C VAL A 121 -43.11 -27.37 36.02
N GLY A 122 -43.58 -26.16 35.68
CA GLY A 122 -44.33 -25.92 34.45
C GLY A 122 -43.47 -26.00 33.20
N TYR A 123 -44.10 -26.25 32.05
CA TYR A 123 -43.44 -26.34 30.74
C TYR A 123 -42.66 -25.07 30.36
N LEU A 124 -43.08 -23.91 30.86
CA LEU A 124 -42.38 -22.63 30.66
C LEU A 124 -40.90 -22.69 31.08
N ASN A 125 -40.57 -23.43 32.15
CA ASN A 125 -39.18 -23.58 32.59
C ASN A 125 -38.34 -24.36 31.59
N VAL A 126 -38.93 -25.33 30.89
CA VAL A 126 -38.26 -26.07 29.80
C VAL A 126 -38.02 -25.15 28.62
N LEU A 127 -38.99 -24.30 28.27
CA LEU A 127 -38.85 -23.35 27.16
C LEU A 127 -37.78 -22.29 27.43
N VAL A 128 -37.73 -21.75 28.66
CA VAL A 128 -36.65 -20.83 29.08
C VAL A 128 -35.29 -21.52 28.99
N ALA A 129 -35.19 -22.78 29.41
CA ALA A 129 -33.95 -23.56 29.29
C ALA A 129 -33.57 -23.83 27.83
N GLN A 130 -34.53 -24.12 26.93
CA GLN A 130 -34.27 -24.25 25.49
C GLN A 130 -33.78 -22.92 24.90
N GLN A 131 -34.41 -21.80 25.27
CA GLN A 131 -33.96 -20.49 24.83
C GLN A 131 -32.51 -20.18 25.28
N ALA A 132 -32.14 -20.59 26.49
CA ALA A 132 -30.78 -20.44 26.99
C ALA A 132 -29.76 -21.26 26.17
N VAL A 133 -30.09 -22.50 25.82
CA VAL A 133 -29.26 -23.35 24.94
C VAL A 133 -29.07 -22.69 23.58
N TYR A 134 -30.15 -22.21 22.95
CA TYR A 134 -30.04 -21.56 21.65
C TYR A 134 -29.18 -20.29 21.69
N ARG A 135 -29.30 -19.46 22.74
CA ARG A 135 -28.44 -18.27 22.90
C ARG A 135 -26.97 -18.64 23.08
N ALA A 136 -26.68 -19.71 23.82
CA ALA A 136 -25.32 -20.19 24.01
C ALA A 136 -24.71 -20.74 22.71
N GLN A 137 -25.49 -21.51 21.94
CA GLN A 137 -25.07 -22.03 20.62
C GLN A 137 -24.86 -20.90 19.61
N ASP A 138 -25.75 -19.91 19.57
CA ASP A 138 -25.58 -18.73 18.71
C ASP A 138 -24.30 -17.95 19.05
N SER A 139 -24.04 -17.73 20.35
CA SER A 139 -22.81 -17.07 20.80
C SER A 139 -21.54 -17.85 20.42
N LEU A 140 -21.60 -19.19 20.46
CA LEU A 140 -20.50 -20.05 20.01
C LEU A 140 -20.28 -19.93 18.50
N ALA A 141 -21.34 -19.96 17.70
CA ALA A 141 -21.26 -19.78 16.24
C ALA A 141 -20.70 -18.40 15.85
N GLN A 142 -21.06 -17.34 16.57
CA GLN A 142 -20.47 -16.01 16.38
C GLN A 142 -18.97 -15.99 16.71
N SER A 143 -18.53 -16.72 17.74
CA SER A 143 -17.11 -16.85 18.08
C SER A 143 -16.34 -17.65 17.02
N ASP A 144 -16.94 -18.70 16.45
CA ASP A 144 -16.35 -19.45 15.32
C ASP A 144 -16.16 -18.54 14.09
N LEU A 145 -17.15 -17.71 13.79
CA LEU A 145 -17.03 -16.70 12.72
C LEU A 145 -15.90 -15.71 13.00
N ALA A 146 -15.82 -15.18 14.23
CA ALA A 146 -14.76 -14.26 14.64
C ALA A 146 -13.35 -14.90 14.52
N GLN A 147 -13.22 -16.19 14.86
CA GLN A 147 -11.98 -16.93 14.71
C GLN A 147 -11.54 -17.01 13.24
N ILE A 148 -12.46 -17.30 12.32
CA ILE A 148 -12.18 -17.33 10.88
C ILE A 148 -11.77 -15.95 10.39
N GLN A 149 -12.49 -14.89 10.80
CA GLN A 149 -12.17 -13.52 10.44
C GLN A 149 -10.78 -13.09 10.95
N SER A 150 -10.42 -13.47 12.18
CA SER A 150 -9.08 -13.20 12.73
C SER A 150 -7.96 -13.88 11.94
N THR A 151 -8.23 -15.08 11.43
CA THR A 151 -7.30 -15.82 10.57
C THR A 151 -7.11 -15.11 9.23
N ILE A 152 -8.22 -14.66 8.60
CA ILE A 152 -8.17 -13.89 7.35
C ILE A 152 -7.44 -12.55 7.56
N ALA A 153 -7.69 -11.88 8.69
CA ALA A 153 -7.02 -10.63 9.03
C ALA A 153 -5.50 -10.84 9.16
N LEU A 154 -5.06 -11.91 9.84
CA LEU A 154 -3.64 -12.28 9.90
C LEU A 154 -3.05 -12.45 8.50
N PHE A 155 -3.70 -13.23 7.63
CA PHE A 155 -3.24 -13.39 6.24
C PHE A 155 -3.15 -12.07 5.48
N LYS A 156 -4.09 -11.14 5.70
CA LYS A 156 -4.08 -9.81 5.09
C LYS A 156 -2.92 -8.94 5.61
N THR A 157 -2.65 -8.96 6.92
CA THR A 157 -1.54 -8.19 7.53
C THR A 157 -0.16 -8.66 7.06
N LEU A 158 0.00 -9.96 6.78
CA LEU A 158 1.24 -10.53 6.24
C LEU A 158 1.45 -10.25 4.75
N GLY A 159 0.55 -9.50 4.10
CA GLY A 159 0.66 -9.14 2.69
C GLY A 159 0.06 -10.16 1.72
N GLY A 160 -0.73 -11.12 2.20
CA GLY A 160 -1.37 -12.18 1.39
C GLY A 160 -2.42 -11.72 0.37
N GLY A 161 -2.58 -10.41 0.16
CA GLY A 161 -3.56 -9.86 -0.76
C GLY A 161 -3.18 -8.48 -1.27
N ALA A 162 -1.94 -8.28 -1.73
CA ALA A 162 -1.50 -7.03 -2.35
C ALA A 162 -1.81 -7.00 -3.88
N PRO A 163 -2.92 -6.39 -4.34
CA PRO A 163 -3.08 -5.97 -5.74
C PRO A 163 -2.44 -4.59 -5.93
N ASN A 164 -1.12 -4.52 -5.98
CA ASN A 164 -0.44 -3.23 -6.26
C ASN A 164 0.91 -3.35 -6.98
N CYS A 165 1.25 -4.54 -7.48
CA CYS A 165 2.09 -4.65 -8.67
C CYS A 165 1.27 -4.65 -9.97
N ALA A 166 -0.05 -4.87 -9.91
CA ALA A 166 -0.89 -4.91 -11.12
C ALA A 166 -1.15 -3.50 -11.71
N GLU A 167 -1.39 -2.48 -10.86
CA GLU A 167 -1.75 -1.14 -11.35
C GLU A 167 -0.53 -0.29 -11.74
N LYS A 168 0.66 -0.53 -11.14
CA LYS A 168 1.91 0.17 -11.52
C LYS A 168 2.60 -0.42 -12.75
N CYS A 169 2.41 -1.71 -13.07
CA CYS A 169 2.98 -2.31 -14.28
C CYS A 169 2.15 -2.04 -15.56
N SER A 170 0.96 -1.45 -15.44
CA SER A 170 0.14 -1.06 -16.60
C SER A 170 0.46 0.35 -17.13
N ASN A 171 1.11 1.20 -16.35
CA ASN A 171 1.21 2.64 -16.65
C ASN A 171 2.60 3.11 -17.11
N SER A 172 3.50 2.17 -17.44
CA SER A 172 4.82 2.47 -18.01
C SER A 172 4.99 2.06 -19.48
N ASP A 173 3.94 1.56 -20.14
CA ASP A 173 3.92 1.29 -21.58
C ASP A 173 3.31 2.49 -22.32
N GLY A 174 4.02 3.61 -22.25
CA GLY A 174 3.60 4.91 -22.77
C GLY A 174 4.79 5.74 -23.20
N THR A 175 5.75 5.11 -23.88
CA THR A 175 6.71 5.80 -24.74
C THR A 175 6.54 5.30 -26.16
N VAL A 176 5.68 5.98 -26.91
CA VAL A 176 5.80 6.01 -28.37
C VAL A 176 5.69 7.47 -28.79
N GLU A 177 6.84 8.14 -28.80
CA GLU A 177 7.20 9.15 -29.81
C GLU A 177 8.69 8.99 -30.13
#